data_AF-A0A285R773-F1
#
_entry.id   AF-A0A285R773-F1
#
_cell.length_a   1.000
_cell.length_b   1.000
_cell.length_c   1.000
_cell.angle_alpha   90.00
_cell.angle_beta   90.00
_cell.angle_gamma   90.00
#
_symmetry.space_group_name_H-M   'P 1'
#
loop_
_entity.id
_entity.type
_entity.pdbx_description
1 polymer ?
#
loop_
_entity_poly.entity_id
_entity_poly.type
_entity_poly.pdbx_seq_one_letter_code
_entity_poly.pdbx_strand_id
1 'polypeptide(L)'
;MSLRLPESLRRRQPEDPLSELFREEAETERVATLVRLNKALADAIARLKTSTARFHQADAQARDEARHRWRRRHAEAGEALWSVLIQREICGLRHHEAFLREFDVPRSVHLLMGPAATAIDPPDPLPPADAALPPNDRMQRPA
;
A
#
# COMPACT_ATOMS: atom_id res chain seq x y z
N MET A 1 33.90 39.65 13.08
CA MET A 1 32.52 40.05 12.72
C MET A 1 32.16 39.39 11.40
N SER A 2 31.39 38.30 11.40
CA SER A 2 30.94 37.65 10.16
C SER A 2 29.70 38.38 9.66
N LEU A 3 29.79 39.03 8.50
CA LEU A 3 28.67 39.71 7.87
C LEU A 3 27.76 38.65 7.22
N ARG A 4 26.61 38.38 7.83
CA ARG A 4 25.55 37.59 7.18
C ARG A 4 24.88 38.46 6.12
N LEU A 5 24.90 38.00 4.87
CA LEU A 5 24.23 38.66 3.76
C LEU A 5 22.69 38.67 3.98
N PRO A 6 22.01 39.81 3.76
CA PRO A 6 20.55 39.93 3.84
C PRO A 6 19.83 38.89 2.97
N GLU A 7 18.75 38.31 3.51
CA GLU A 7 18.02 37.20 2.88
C GLU A 7 17.42 37.57 1.51
N SER A 8 17.03 38.83 1.32
CA SER A 8 16.50 39.36 0.06
C SER A 8 17.53 39.40 -1.08
N LEU A 9 18.82 39.56 -0.76
CA LEU A 9 19.91 39.53 -1.74
C LEU A 9 20.32 38.09 -2.06
N ARG A 10 20.19 37.18 -1.08
CA ARG A 10 20.45 35.75 -1.26
C ARG A 10 19.39 35.10 -2.18
N ARG A 11 18.13 35.51 -2.05
CA ARG A 11 16.99 35.05 -2.86
C ARG A 11 17.03 35.55 -4.33
N ARG A 12 17.95 36.46 -4.65
CA ARG A 12 18.10 37.09 -5.99
C ARG A 12 19.30 36.55 -6.77
N GLN A 13 20.12 35.69 -6.16
CA GLN A 13 21.10 34.94 -6.94
C GLN A 13 20.34 33.87 -7.74
N PRO A 14 20.52 33.79 -9.07
CA PRO A 14 20.04 32.64 -9.82
C PRO A 14 20.63 31.39 -9.17
N GLU A 15 19.78 30.39 -8.96
CA GLU A 15 20.19 29.09 -8.48
C GLU A 15 21.37 28.58 -9.33
N ASP A 16 22.38 28.02 -8.67
CA ASP A 16 23.54 27.45 -9.36
C ASP A 16 23.04 26.37 -10.35
N PRO A 17 23.39 26.41 -11.65
CA PRO A 17 22.89 25.46 -12.64
C PRO A 17 23.07 23.98 -12.25
N LEU A 18 24.13 23.66 -11.50
CA LEU A 18 24.33 22.31 -10.96
C LEU A 18 23.27 21.93 -9.93
N SER A 19 22.87 22.88 -9.08
CA SER A 19 21.82 22.69 -8.08
C SER A 19 20.44 22.49 -8.72
N GLU A 20 20.17 23.15 -9.83
CA GLU A 20 18.95 22.92 -10.63
C GLU A 20 18.91 21.51 -11.23
N LEU A 21 20.02 21.07 -11.85
CA LEU A 21 20.14 19.72 -12.39
C LEU A 21 19.91 18.65 -11.33
N PHE A 22 20.52 18.78 -10.14
CA PHE A 22 20.30 17.81 -9.05
C PHE A 22 18.84 17.77 -8.55
N ARG A 23 18.11 18.89 -8.59
CA ARG A 23 16.68 18.86 -8.27
C ARG A 23 15.88 18.08 -9.31
N GLU A 24 16.11 18.35 -10.59
CA GLU A 24 15.40 17.66 -11.67
C GLU A 24 15.63 16.15 -11.63
N GLU A 25 16.87 15.72 -11.37
CA GLU A 25 17.21 14.31 -11.17
C GLU A 25 16.49 13.73 -9.93
N ALA A 26 16.48 14.47 -8.81
CA ALA A 26 15.80 14.03 -7.59
C ALA A 26 14.28 13.90 -7.79
N GLU A 27 13.63 14.83 -8.50
CA GLU A 27 12.20 14.72 -8.83
C GLU A 27 11.93 13.54 -9.75
N THR A 28 12.79 13.33 -10.75
CA THR A 28 12.69 12.19 -11.67
C THR A 28 12.77 10.86 -10.92
N GLU A 29 13.74 10.71 -10.01
CA GLU A 29 13.90 9.49 -9.22
C GLU A 29 12.72 9.30 -8.24
N ARG A 30 12.16 10.37 -7.68
CA ARG A 30 10.96 10.28 -6.83
C ARG A 30 9.75 9.75 -7.59
N VAL A 31 9.52 10.24 -8.80
CA VAL A 31 8.43 9.77 -9.67
C VAL A 31 8.67 8.31 -10.07
N ALA A 32 9.88 7.98 -10.53
CA ALA A 32 10.24 6.62 -10.91
C ALA A 32 10.06 5.63 -9.74
N THR A 33 10.48 6.03 -8.54
CA THR A 33 10.29 5.24 -7.32
C THR A 33 8.81 5.05 -7.00
N LEU A 34 8.01 6.11 -7.05
CA LEU A 34 6.57 5.99 -6.82
C LEU A 34 5.89 5.03 -7.79
N VAL A 35 6.26 5.05 -9.07
CA VAL A 35 5.75 4.11 -10.09
C VAL A 35 6.10 2.65 -9.73
N ARG A 36 7.35 2.37 -9.37
CA ARG A 36 7.80 1.02 -8.98
C ARG A 36 7.04 0.53 -7.74
N LEU A 37 6.89 1.39 -6.73
CA LEU A 37 6.19 1.05 -5.48
C LEU A 37 4.69 0.81 -5.71
N ASN A 38 4.03 1.63 -6.53
CA ASN A 38 2.63 1.41 -6.90
C ASN A 38 2.44 0.05 -7.58
N LYS A 39 3.33 -0.34 -8.50
CA LYS A 39 3.30 -1.66 -9.12
C LYS A 39 3.50 -2.78 -8.08
N ALA A 40 4.46 -2.63 -7.18
CA ALA A 40 4.71 -3.61 -6.12
C ALA A 40 3.50 -3.80 -5.20
N LEU A 41 2.80 -2.71 -4.87
CA LEU A 41 1.55 -2.76 -4.10
C LEU A 41 0.45 -3.48 -4.88
N ALA A 42 0.24 -3.14 -6.16
CA ALA A 42 -0.76 -3.82 -6.99
C ALA A 42 -0.53 -5.34 -7.03
N ASP A 43 0.72 -5.75 -7.25
CA ASP A 43 1.10 -7.17 -7.26
C ASP A 43 0.89 -7.83 -5.90
N ALA A 44 1.21 -7.14 -4.79
CA ALA A 44 1.00 -7.67 -3.43
C ALA A 44 -0.48 -7.84 -3.10
N ILE A 45 -1.32 -6.86 -3.44
CA ILE A 45 -2.78 -6.94 -3.27
C ILE A 45 -3.37 -8.07 -4.11
N ALA A 46 -2.91 -8.25 -5.35
CA ALA A 46 -3.36 -9.38 -6.20
C ALA A 46 -3.01 -10.74 -5.59
N ARG A 47 -1.80 -10.89 -5.03
CA ARG A 47 -1.39 -12.11 -4.31
C ARG A 47 -2.22 -12.35 -3.04
N LEU A 48 -2.54 -11.28 -2.31
CA LEU A 48 -3.40 -11.35 -1.12
C LEU A 48 -4.84 -11.74 -1.48
N LYS A 49 -5.40 -11.18 -2.55
CA LYS A 49 -6.74 -11.57 -3.06
C LYS A 49 -6.75 -13.06 -3.44
N THR A 50 -5.70 -13.53 -4.11
CA THR A 50 -5.55 -14.95 -4.47
C THR A 50 -5.42 -15.87 -3.25
N SER A 51 -4.62 -15.48 -2.24
CA SER A 51 -4.48 -16.27 -1.01
C SER A 51 -5.76 -16.27 -0.19
N THR A 52 -6.53 -15.18 -0.21
CA THR A 52 -7.84 -15.07 0.44
C THR A 52 -8.83 -16.06 -0.17
N ALA A 53 -8.94 -16.13 -1.50
CA ALA A 53 -9.78 -17.10 -2.19
C ALA A 53 -9.40 -18.55 -1.82
N ARG A 54 -8.09 -18.87 -1.82
CA ARG A 54 -7.59 -20.19 -1.40
C ARG A 54 -7.87 -20.50 0.06
N PHE A 55 -7.79 -19.50 0.95
CA PHE A 55 -8.13 -19.67 2.35
C PHE A 55 -9.59 -20.11 2.52
N HIS A 56 -10.52 -19.50 1.79
CA HIS A 56 -11.94 -19.88 1.85
C HIS A 56 -12.24 -21.24 1.22
N GLN A 57 -11.45 -21.68 0.25
CA GLN A 57 -11.61 -22.99 -0.43
C GLN A 57 -10.89 -24.14 0.27
N ALA A 58 -10.00 -23.86 1.23
CA ALA A 58 -9.23 -24.87 1.93
C ALA A 58 -10.14 -25.75 2.81
N ASP A 59 -9.96 -27.06 2.68
CA ASP A 59 -10.55 -28.05 3.58
C ASP A 59 -9.86 -28.04 4.96
N ALA A 60 -10.33 -28.91 5.87
CA ALA A 60 -9.79 -28.99 7.22
C ALA A 60 -8.30 -29.36 7.27
N GLN A 61 -7.79 -30.13 6.30
CA GLN A 61 -6.40 -30.57 6.28
C GLN A 61 -5.47 -29.48 5.74
N ALA A 62 -5.93 -28.67 4.78
CA ALA A 62 -5.17 -27.58 4.18
C ALA A 62 -5.35 -26.22 4.90
N ARG A 63 -6.22 -26.14 5.91
CA ARG A 63 -6.63 -24.89 6.55
C ARG A 63 -5.47 -24.11 7.17
N ASP A 64 -4.59 -24.77 7.91
CA ASP A 64 -3.48 -24.12 8.61
C ASP A 64 -2.42 -23.62 7.63
N GLU A 65 -2.12 -24.39 6.59
CA GLU A 65 -1.19 -23.99 5.54
C GLU A 65 -1.76 -22.80 4.73
N ALA A 66 -3.06 -22.83 4.42
CA ALA A 66 -3.75 -21.71 3.77
C ALA A 66 -3.74 -20.46 4.64
N ARG A 67 -3.97 -20.58 5.96
CA ARG A 67 -3.85 -19.49 6.93
C ARG A 67 -2.45 -18.91 6.95
N HIS A 68 -1.42 -19.74 7.06
CA HIS A 68 -0.03 -19.28 7.11
C HIS A 68 0.37 -18.53 5.84
N ARG A 69 0.03 -19.08 4.66
CA ARG A 69 0.24 -18.41 3.37
C ARG A 69 -0.50 -17.07 3.31
N TRP A 70 -1.75 -17.04 3.75
CA TRP A 70 -2.55 -15.82 3.75
C TRP A 70 -1.93 -14.73 4.64
N ARG A 71 -1.54 -15.06 5.88
CA ARG A 71 -0.85 -14.14 6.81
C ARG A 71 0.42 -13.56 6.20
N ARG A 72 1.23 -14.39 5.54
CA ARG A 72 2.42 -13.92 4.85
C ARG A 72 2.08 -12.92 3.73
N ARG A 73 1.07 -13.20 2.89
CA ARG A 73 0.65 -12.26 1.83
C ARG A 73 0.06 -10.97 2.39
N HIS A 74 -0.59 -11.05 3.54
CA HIS A 74 -1.12 -9.89 4.25
C HIS A 74 0.02 -8.97 4.69
N ALA A 75 1.06 -9.52 5.32
CA ALA A 75 2.25 -8.78 5.70
C ALA A 75 2.99 -8.17 4.48
N GLU A 76 3.16 -8.93 3.39
CA GLU A 76 3.75 -8.44 2.13
C GLU A 76 2.95 -7.24 1.57
N ALA A 77 1.63 -7.27 1.64
CA ALA A 77 0.77 -6.16 1.22
C ALA A 77 0.88 -4.95 2.17
N GLY A 78 0.99 -5.19 3.48
CA GLY A 78 1.18 -4.16 4.49
C GLY A 78 2.50 -3.41 4.33
N GLU A 79 3.59 -4.14 4.06
CA GLU A 79 4.90 -3.54 3.77
C GLU A 79 4.88 -2.73 2.48
N ALA A 80 4.32 -3.29 1.39
CA ALA A 80 4.22 -2.58 0.12
C ALA A 80 3.37 -1.29 0.24
N LEU A 81 2.26 -1.34 0.99
CA LEU A 81 1.42 -0.17 1.23
C LEU A 81 2.18 0.90 2.01
N TRP A 82 2.90 0.50 3.06
CA TRP A 82 3.71 1.41 3.87
C TRP A 82 4.75 2.15 3.02
N SER A 83 5.49 1.43 2.17
CA SER A 83 6.48 2.04 1.27
C SER A 83 5.84 3.04 0.30
N VAL A 84 4.68 2.71 -0.29
CA VAL A 84 3.98 3.63 -1.18
C VAL A 84 3.53 4.89 -0.44
N LEU A 85 2.91 4.76 0.74
CA LEU A 85 2.39 5.93 1.45
C LEU A 85 3.52 6.89 1.87
N ILE A 86 4.65 6.38 2.34
CA ILE A 86 5.84 7.20 2.61
C ILE A 86 6.26 7.97 1.35
N GLN A 87 6.40 7.27 0.22
CA GLN A 87 6.81 7.92 -1.02
C GLN A 87 5.80 8.96 -1.50
N ARG A 88 4.50 8.69 -1.32
CA ARG A 88 3.42 9.64 -1.63
C ARG A 88 3.55 10.90 -0.78
N GLU A 89 3.81 10.77 0.51
CA GLU A 89 4.01 11.93 1.40
C GLU A 89 5.25 12.74 1.00
N ILE A 90 6.35 12.08 0.63
CA ILE A 90 7.57 12.74 0.09
C ILE A 90 7.25 13.52 -1.18
N CYS A 91 6.39 12.99 -2.05
CA CYS A 91 5.91 13.68 -3.25
C CYS A 91 4.77 14.70 -2.98
N GLY A 92 4.38 14.93 -1.73
CA GLY A 92 3.32 15.89 -1.36
C GLY A 92 1.88 15.37 -1.52
N LEU A 93 1.67 14.09 -1.80
CA LEU A 93 0.38 13.47 -2.10
C LEU A 93 -0.30 12.90 -0.83
N ARG A 94 -0.75 13.78 0.07
CA ARG A 94 -1.16 13.45 1.45
C ARG A 94 -2.61 12.97 1.63
N HIS A 95 -3.45 13.03 0.59
CA HIS A 95 -4.82 12.52 0.66
C HIS A 95 -4.88 11.08 0.15
N HIS A 96 -5.02 10.12 1.08
CA HIS A 96 -4.87 8.70 0.78
C HIS A 96 -6.19 7.96 0.53
N GLU A 97 -7.34 8.53 0.88
CA GLU A 97 -8.62 7.80 0.84
C GLU A 97 -9.00 7.31 -0.56
N ALA A 98 -8.88 8.18 -1.58
CA ALA A 98 -9.16 7.80 -2.96
C ALA A 98 -8.16 6.75 -3.46
N PHE A 99 -6.88 6.91 -3.11
CA PHE A 99 -5.81 5.96 -3.45
C PHE A 99 -6.04 4.57 -2.84
N LEU A 100 -6.40 4.51 -1.55
CA LEU A 100 -6.70 3.25 -0.86
C LEU A 100 -7.90 2.53 -1.47
N ARG A 101 -8.92 3.28 -1.92
CA ARG A 101 -10.08 2.72 -2.64
C ARG A 101 -9.71 2.22 -4.02
N GLU A 102 -8.93 2.98 -4.79
CA GLU A 102 -8.50 2.61 -6.14
C GLU A 102 -7.70 1.30 -6.17
N PHE A 103 -6.87 1.06 -5.16
CA PHE A 103 -6.09 -0.17 -5.03
C PHE A 103 -6.85 -1.32 -4.33
N ASP A 104 -8.12 -1.14 -3.97
CA ASP A 104 -8.92 -2.07 -3.16
C ASP A 104 -8.18 -2.54 -1.89
N VAL A 105 -7.53 -1.62 -1.18
CA VAL A 105 -6.71 -1.97 -0.01
C VAL A 105 -7.62 -2.46 1.11
N PRO A 106 -7.46 -3.71 1.60
CA PRO A 106 -8.24 -4.20 2.72
C PRO A 106 -7.98 -3.37 3.98
N ARG A 107 -9.02 -3.10 4.78
CA ARG A 107 -8.88 -2.30 6.00
C ARG A 107 -7.83 -2.85 6.97
N SER A 108 -7.74 -4.18 7.10
CA SER A 108 -6.73 -4.82 7.95
C SER A 108 -5.30 -4.59 7.46
N VAL A 109 -5.08 -4.51 6.14
CA VAL A 109 -3.76 -4.18 5.58
C VAL A 109 -3.40 -2.74 5.92
N HIS A 110 -4.33 -1.80 5.77
CA HIS A 110 -4.11 -0.40 6.14
C HIS A 110 -3.84 -0.22 7.65
N LEU A 111 -4.57 -0.92 8.52
CA LEU A 111 -4.39 -0.79 9.97
C LEU A 111 -3.09 -1.41 10.50
N LEU A 112 -2.58 -2.44 9.81
CA LEU A 112 -1.41 -3.21 10.25
C LEU A 112 -0.16 -2.96 9.38
N MET A 113 -0.23 -2.02 8.45
CA MET A 113 0.92 -1.67 7.60
C MET A 113 2.10 -1.16 8.42
N GLY A 114 3.30 -1.40 7.91
CA GLY A 114 4.53 -0.94 8.54
C GLY A 114 5.64 -1.99 8.49
N PRO A 115 6.85 -1.64 8.96
CA PRO A 115 8.00 -2.54 8.95
C PRO A 115 7.84 -3.74 9.91
N ALA A 116 6.87 -3.68 10.82
CA ALA A 116 6.55 -4.75 11.77
C ALA A 116 5.21 -5.44 11.47
N ALA A 117 4.76 -5.44 10.21
CA ALA A 117 3.46 -6.03 9.80
C ALA A 117 3.33 -7.53 10.11
N THR A 118 4.43 -8.24 10.40
CA THR A 118 4.44 -9.64 10.82
C THR A 118 4.28 -9.84 12.34
N ALA A 119 4.38 -8.78 13.14
CA ALA A 119 4.36 -8.88 14.60
C ALA A 119 2.95 -9.09 15.18
N ILE A 120 1.91 -8.68 14.44
CA ILE A 120 0.51 -8.82 14.84
C ILE A 120 -0.17 -9.75 13.84
N ASP A 121 -0.79 -10.81 14.34
CA ASP A 121 -1.58 -11.70 13.49
C ASP A 121 -2.81 -10.96 12.96
N PRO A 122 -2.96 -10.82 11.63
CA PRO A 122 -4.13 -10.19 11.07
C PRO A 122 -5.38 -11.06 11.30
N PRO A 123 -6.55 -10.44 11.50
CA PRO A 123 -7.80 -11.17 11.65
C PRO A 123 -8.08 -11.94 10.37
N ASP A 124 -8.64 -13.15 10.47
CA ASP A 124 -8.98 -13.94 9.30
C ASP A 124 -9.78 -13.16 8.27
N PRO A 125 -9.58 -13.43 6.97
CA PRO A 125 -10.33 -12.75 5.94
C PRO A 125 -11.82 -13.06 6.14
N LEU A 126 -12.63 -12.00 6.06
CA LEU A 126 -14.08 -12.13 6.15
C LEU A 126 -14.57 -13.06 5.03
N PRO A 127 -15.57 -13.92 5.29
CA PRO A 127 -16.16 -14.75 4.26
C PRO A 127 -16.69 -13.88 3.11
N PRO A 128 -16.68 -14.38 1.86
CA PRO A 128 -17.27 -13.68 0.74
C PRO A 128 -18.74 -13.36 1.03
N ALA A 129 -19.23 -12.21 0.57
CA ALA A 129 -20.57 -11.69 0.88
C ALA A 129 -21.70 -12.71 0.62
N ASP A 130 -21.57 -13.55 -0.42
CA ASP A 130 -22.57 -14.58 -0.76
C ASP A 130 -22.62 -15.75 0.23
N ALA A 131 -21.55 -15.99 0.99
CA ALA A 131 -21.50 -17.04 2.01
C ALA A 131 -22.16 -16.62 3.33
N ALA A 132 -22.34 -15.32 3.57
CA ALA A 132 -22.94 -14.77 4.79
C ALA A 132 -24.48 -14.83 4.79
N LEU A 133 -25.12 -15.09 3.65
CA LEU A 133 -26.57 -15.27 3.55
C LEU A 133 -26.98 -16.69 3.97
N PRO A 134 -28.07 -16.84 4.75
CA PRO A 134 -28.63 -18.15 5.08
C PRO A 134 -29.01 -18.89 3.78
N PRO A 135 -28.95 -20.23 3.75
CA PRO A 135 -29.17 -21.01 2.54
C PRO A 135 -30.51 -20.73 1.84
N ASN A 136 -31.54 -20.31 2.58
CA ASN A 136 -32.86 -19.94 2.04
C ASN A 136 -32.85 -18.68 1.16
N ASP A 137 -31.91 -17.76 1.35
CA ASP A 137 -31.83 -16.51 0.56
C ASP A 137 -30.98 -16.67 -0.71
N ARG A 138 -30.19 -17.74 -0.82
CA ARG A 138 -29.38 -18.03 -2.02
C ARG A 138 -30.24 -18.50 -3.20
N MET A 139 -31.43 -19.02 -2.93
CA MET A 139 -32.36 -19.52 -3.96
C MET A 139 -33.28 -18.44 -4.55
N GLN A 140 -33.30 -17.22 -4.00
CA GLN A 140 -34.29 -16.20 -4.35
C GLN A 140 -33.78 -15.09 -5.31
N ARG A 141 -32.55 -15.18 -5.82
CA ARG A 141 -32.08 -14.24 -6.85
C ARG A 141 -32.55 -14.69 -8.24
N PRO A 142 -33.31 -13.88 -8.98
CA PRO A 142 -33.55 -14.14 -10.40
C PRO A 142 -32.25 -13.98 -11.19
N ALA A 143 -32.11 -14.82 -12.23
CA ALA A 143 -30.96 -14.92 -13.12
C ALA A 143 -30.70 -13.65 -13.95
#